data_AF-A0A7C4NWY1-F1
#
_entry.id   AF-A0A7C4NWY1-F1
#
_cell.length_a   1.000
_cell.length_b   1.000
_cell.length_c   1.000
_cell.angle_alpha   90.00
_cell.angle_beta   90.00
_cell.angle_gamma   90.00
#
_symmetry.space_group_name_H-M   'P 1'
#
loop_
_entity.id
_entity.type
_entity.pdbx_description
1 polymer ?
#
loop_
_entity_poly.entity_id
_entity_poly.type
_entity_poly.pdbx_seq_one_letter_code
_entity_poly.pdbx_strand_id
1 'polypeptide(L)'
;MMRFLFRKKTFFLKGKEKSIATLNIHRIIIQFIQMSDNIIIYNASAGSGKTYQLALNYLKILNKIYEEGEFNLKSLLAITFTNKASFEMKERIISFLKEIYQQTEKGKIKTYETGISPERAEIFLEEIFLNYDSLQIKTIDSFLLNLYKALSYELDMPTDFQIKTYIEKSLIEKALNEIFESAKTTEGLLKFLENFVDHLLTNEEKLRIDIKNKLIKDSEKIFQKITYKKELLDTLGTYQENKIEKIFLDFNEKEIFKDPKDYYLILYTLLKKKLEEVFSREKTLFIGIWKEILSQYLTFFPEFIPWIYVKLGKLEGIIIDEFQDTDRVQWEAILPIVEDVLSRNKFFICACDPKQSIFQWKGGDPFILAEFMQKFSSYPIKVEVLGKNYRSAFEIVKFNNLFFSYINKNLKLKKELLEELIFG
;
A
#
# COMPACT_ATOMS: atom_id res chain seq x y z
N MET A 1 31.21 16.12 -27.65
CA MET A 1 31.13 17.52 -27.19
C MET A 1 30.18 17.54 -25.99
N MET A 2 30.72 17.74 -24.77
CA MET A 2 30.08 17.88 -23.43
C MET A 2 28.88 16.96 -23.10
N ARG A 3 29.01 15.78 -22.45
CA ARG A 3 29.39 15.50 -21.03
C ARG A 3 28.76 16.46 -20.00
N PHE A 4 27.57 16.12 -19.52
CA PHE A 4 27.08 16.57 -18.20
C PHE A 4 27.09 15.38 -17.23
N LEU A 5 28.01 15.46 -16.25
CA LEU A 5 28.12 14.53 -15.13
C LEU A 5 27.00 14.81 -14.11
N PHE A 6 26.07 13.89 -13.94
CA PHE A 6 25.31 13.79 -12.68
C PHE A 6 26.09 12.91 -11.69
N ARG A 7 26.78 13.59 -10.78
CA ARG A 7 27.49 13.00 -9.64
C ARG A 7 26.44 12.40 -8.69
N LYS A 8 26.25 11.07 -8.71
CA LYS A 8 25.60 10.32 -7.62
C LYS A 8 26.43 10.53 -6.35
N LYS A 9 26.00 11.42 -5.46
CA LYS A 9 26.46 11.41 -4.06
C LYS A 9 25.72 10.28 -3.34
N THR A 10 26.39 9.15 -3.26
CA THR A 10 26.11 8.09 -2.28
C THR A 10 26.23 8.68 -0.88
N PHE A 11 25.09 8.88 -0.20
CA PHE A 11 25.08 9.16 1.23
C PHE A 11 25.31 7.84 1.98
N PHE A 12 26.55 7.62 2.41
CA PHE A 12 26.87 6.69 3.48
C PHE A 12 26.39 7.31 4.80
N LEU A 13 25.21 6.92 5.29
CA LEU A 13 24.81 7.18 6.67
C LEU A 13 25.43 6.11 7.56
N LYS A 14 26.62 6.42 8.09
CA LYS A 14 27.21 5.76 9.25
C LYS A 14 26.27 5.92 10.45
N GLY A 15 26.21 4.86 11.26
CA GLY A 15 25.19 4.66 12.28
C GLY A 15 25.15 5.68 13.43
N LYS A 16 24.05 5.52 14.16
CA LYS A 16 23.48 6.32 15.27
C LYS A 16 22.39 7.29 14.80
N GLU A 17 21.26 7.25 15.51
CA GLU A 17 20.04 8.05 15.35
C GLU A 17 18.93 7.52 14.39
N LYS A 18 18.49 6.26 14.59
CA LYS A 18 17.17 5.79 14.09
C LYS A 18 16.03 5.86 15.12
N SER A 19 16.26 6.40 16.33
CA SER A 19 15.24 6.42 17.41
C SER A 19 14.55 7.76 17.65
N ILE A 20 14.77 8.77 16.79
CA ILE A 20 14.19 10.12 16.97
C ILE A 20 13.17 10.48 15.87
N ALA A 21 13.07 9.69 14.79
CA ALA A 21 12.18 9.97 13.66
C ALA A 21 10.67 9.86 14.00
N THR A 22 10.29 9.06 15.01
CA THR A 22 8.89 8.91 15.44
C THR A 22 8.36 10.09 16.26
N LEU A 23 9.22 11.02 16.69
CA LEU A 23 8.86 12.15 17.57
C LEU A 23 8.63 13.48 16.84
N ASN A 24 8.88 13.56 15.53
CA ASN A 24 8.73 14.80 14.77
C ASN A 24 7.52 14.86 13.81
N ILE A 25 6.76 13.78 13.64
CA ILE A 25 5.54 13.78 12.81
C ILE A 25 4.42 14.64 13.43
N HIS A 26 4.36 14.73 14.76
CA HIS A 26 3.36 15.56 15.45
C HIS A 26 3.62 17.08 15.36
N ARG A 27 4.85 17.51 15.05
CA ARG A 27 5.25 18.92 15.12
C ARG A 27 5.16 19.67 13.79
N ILE A 28 5.11 18.96 12.66
CA ILE A 28 5.03 19.54 11.30
C ILE A 28 3.59 19.93 10.92
N ILE A 29 2.61 19.57 11.75
CA ILE A 29 1.17 19.59 11.45
C ILE A 29 0.48 20.95 11.71
N ILE A 30 1.16 21.94 12.30
CA ILE A 30 0.49 23.18 12.75
C ILE A 30 1.06 24.40 12.03
N GLN A 31 0.46 24.72 10.89
CA GLN A 31 0.10 26.09 10.46
C GLN A 31 -0.54 25.98 9.08
N PHE A 32 -1.73 26.57 8.91
CA PHE A 32 -2.31 27.22 7.72
C PHE A 32 -3.84 27.19 7.82
N ILE A 33 -4.46 28.38 7.77
CA ILE A 33 -5.91 28.59 7.66
C ILE A 33 -6.09 29.50 6.44
N GLN A 34 -6.75 29.02 5.38
CA GLN A 34 -7.69 29.79 4.58
C GLN A 34 -8.43 28.89 3.58
N MET A 35 -9.67 29.29 3.25
CA MET A 35 -10.72 28.52 2.60
C MET A 35 -10.38 28.07 1.16
N SER A 36 -9.78 26.88 1.01
CA SER A 36 -10.01 25.92 -0.09
C SER A 36 -9.17 24.67 0.17
N ASP A 37 -9.48 23.94 1.25
CA ASP A 37 -8.66 22.81 1.69
C ASP A 37 -9.00 21.55 0.89
N ASN A 38 -8.47 21.48 -0.33
CA ASN A 38 -8.62 20.30 -1.18
C ASN A 38 -7.88 19.08 -0.60
N ILE A 39 -6.88 19.30 0.26
CA ILE A 39 -6.19 18.26 1.00
C ILE A 39 -6.52 18.39 2.49
N ILE A 40 -7.21 17.40 3.05
CA ILE A 40 -7.54 17.35 4.49
C ILE A 40 -6.96 16.10 5.13
N ILE A 41 -6.14 16.29 6.17
CA ILE A 41 -5.51 15.21 6.91
C ILE A 41 -6.03 15.21 8.35
N TYR A 42 -6.73 14.15 8.72
CA TYR A 42 -7.16 13.91 10.10
C TYR A 42 -6.06 13.16 10.87
N ASN A 43 -5.28 13.87 11.67
CA ASN A 43 -4.38 13.26 12.65
C ASN A 43 -5.17 12.99 13.93
N ALA A 44 -5.46 11.73 14.20
CA ALA A 44 -6.56 11.41 15.08
C ALA A 44 -6.20 10.26 15.98
N SER A 45 -6.36 10.44 17.29
CA SER A 45 -6.04 9.40 18.27
C SER A 45 -7.06 8.26 18.28
N ALA A 46 -6.77 7.18 19.00
CA ALA A 46 -7.72 6.11 19.24
C ALA A 46 -9.07 6.64 19.76
N GLY A 47 -10.17 6.22 19.11
CA GLY A 47 -11.53 6.56 19.54
C GLY A 47 -11.94 8.02 19.34
N SER A 48 -11.21 8.80 18.53
CA SER A 48 -11.48 10.22 18.34
C SER A 48 -12.53 10.58 17.28
N GLY A 49 -13.13 9.57 16.64
CA GLY A 49 -14.15 9.78 15.62
C GLY A 49 -13.60 9.95 14.19
N LYS A 50 -12.42 9.40 13.88
CA LYS A 50 -11.84 9.34 12.51
C LYS A 50 -12.89 9.01 11.43
N THR A 51 -13.47 7.82 11.52
CA THR A 51 -14.46 7.31 10.57
C THR A 51 -15.75 8.15 10.55
N TYR A 52 -16.11 8.81 11.66
CA TYR A 52 -17.23 9.76 11.70
C TYR A 52 -16.93 10.99 10.84
N GLN A 53 -15.74 11.58 10.99
CA GLN A 53 -15.32 12.73 10.20
C GLN A 53 -15.14 12.37 8.71
N LEU A 54 -14.58 11.20 8.39
CA LEU A 54 -14.47 10.75 7.01
C LEU A 54 -15.84 10.58 6.35
N ALA A 55 -16.82 9.98 7.03
CA ALA A 55 -18.18 9.84 6.51
C ALA A 55 -18.89 11.19 6.34
N LEU A 56 -18.68 12.15 7.25
CA LEU A 56 -19.20 13.51 7.07
C LEU A 56 -18.58 14.20 5.86
N ASN A 57 -17.26 14.10 5.66
CA ASN A 57 -16.61 14.71 4.51
C ASN A 57 -16.98 14.04 3.20
N TYR A 58 -17.20 12.72 3.21
CA TYR A 58 -17.77 12.02 2.06
C TYR A 58 -19.08 12.68 1.63
N LEU A 59 -20.00 12.92 2.57
CA LEU A 59 -21.27 13.58 2.29
C LEU A 59 -21.12 15.05 1.86
N LYS A 60 -20.20 15.82 2.47
CA LYS A 60 -19.90 17.20 2.03
C LYS A 60 -19.43 17.25 0.58
N ILE A 61 -18.51 16.37 0.20
CA ILE A 61 -17.99 16.31 -1.17
C ILE A 61 -19.10 15.87 -2.13
N LEU A 62 -19.88 14.85 -1.76
CA LEU A 62 -21.00 14.38 -2.58
C LEU A 62 -22.04 15.50 -2.80
N ASN A 63 -22.33 16.29 -1.77
CA ASN A 63 -23.20 17.44 -1.85
C ASN A 63 -22.68 18.49 -2.85
N LYS A 64 -21.38 18.79 -2.79
CA LYS A 64 -20.74 19.73 -3.72
C LYS A 64 -20.77 19.24 -5.17
N ILE A 65 -20.48 17.95 -5.40
CA ILE A 65 -20.55 17.34 -6.74
C ILE A 65 -21.97 17.44 -7.31
N TYR A 66 -22.99 17.25 -6.46
CA TYR A 66 -24.38 17.43 -6.86
C TYR A 66 -24.70 18.89 -7.24
N GLU A 67 -24.22 19.86 -6.47
CA GLU A 67 -24.42 21.30 -6.74
C GLU A 67 -23.72 21.76 -8.03
N GLU A 68 -22.61 21.13 -8.39
CA GLU A 68 -21.89 21.37 -9.66
C GLU A 68 -22.60 20.72 -10.88
N GLY A 69 -23.66 19.94 -10.67
CA GLY A 69 -24.42 19.27 -11.73
C GLY A 69 -23.76 18.00 -12.29
N GLU A 70 -22.64 17.56 -11.69
CA GLU A 70 -21.88 16.36 -12.09
C GLU A 70 -22.20 15.15 -11.19
N PHE A 71 -23.42 15.05 -10.64
CA PHE A 71 -23.77 14.02 -9.66
C PHE A 71 -23.56 12.59 -10.18
N ASN A 72 -22.57 11.90 -9.63
CA ASN A 72 -22.29 10.51 -9.92
C ASN A 72 -21.58 9.85 -8.72
N LEU A 73 -22.16 8.80 -8.15
CA LEU A 73 -21.56 8.07 -7.02
C LEU A 73 -20.16 7.50 -7.33
N LYS A 74 -19.88 7.20 -8.61
CA LYS A 74 -18.57 6.67 -9.04
C LYS A 74 -17.43 7.69 -8.93
N SER A 75 -17.76 8.97 -8.85
CA SER A 75 -16.77 10.05 -8.81
C SER A 75 -16.07 10.19 -7.45
N LEU A 76 -16.60 9.60 -6.37
CA LEU A 76 -16.02 9.71 -5.04
C LEU A 76 -15.54 8.36 -4.52
N LEU A 77 -14.22 8.17 -4.48
CA LEU A 77 -13.57 6.94 -4.05
C LEU A 77 -13.23 7.00 -2.56
N ALA A 78 -13.72 6.06 -1.76
CA ALA A 78 -13.26 5.86 -0.39
C ALA A 78 -12.56 4.50 -0.24
N ILE A 79 -11.35 4.55 0.29
CA ILE A 79 -10.43 3.42 0.45
C ILE A 79 -10.27 3.12 1.94
N THR A 80 -10.39 1.85 2.33
CA THR A 80 -10.13 1.38 3.70
C THR A 80 -9.15 0.21 3.71
N PHE A 81 -8.60 -0.10 4.89
CA PHE A 81 -7.68 -1.25 5.02
C PHE A 81 -8.40 -2.61 5.05
N THR A 82 -9.60 -2.70 5.63
CA THR A 82 -10.34 -3.98 5.76
C THR A 82 -11.74 -3.92 5.17
N ASN A 83 -12.27 -5.06 4.74
CA ASN A 83 -13.65 -5.18 4.23
C ASN A 83 -14.69 -4.76 5.28
N LYS A 84 -14.42 -5.06 6.56
CA LYS A 84 -15.26 -4.64 7.67
C LYS A 84 -15.30 -3.11 7.77
N ALA A 85 -14.16 -2.44 7.67
CA ALA A 85 -14.11 -0.97 7.67
C ALA A 85 -14.85 -0.36 6.45
N SER A 86 -14.74 -0.98 5.26
CA SER A 86 -15.52 -0.54 4.10
C SER A 86 -17.01 -0.64 4.36
N PHE A 87 -17.47 -1.77 4.91
CA PHE A 87 -18.89 -1.99 5.24
C PHE A 87 -19.39 -1.00 6.31
N GLU A 88 -18.64 -0.84 7.40
CA GLU A 88 -18.96 0.13 8.46
C GLU A 88 -19.04 1.57 7.92
N MET A 89 -18.17 1.95 6.97
CA MET A 89 -18.22 3.26 6.33
C MET A 89 -19.48 3.42 5.46
N LYS A 90 -19.86 2.40 4.68
CA LYS A 90 -21.11 2.40 3.90
C LYS A 90 -22.34 2.54 4.79
N GLU A 91 -22.45 1.72 5.83
CA GLU A 91 -23.57 1.77 6.78
C GLU A 91 -23.67 3.14 7.45
N ARG A 92 -22.53 3.72 7.83
CA ARG A 92 -22.48 5.04 8.45
C ARG A 92 -22.98 6.15 7.54
N ILE A 93 -22.56 6.16 6.28
CA ILE A 93 -23.01 7.15 5.28
C ILE A 93 -24.53 7.05 5.09
N ILE A 94 -25.05 5.83 4.91
CA ILE A 94 -26.49 5.59 4.76
C ILE A 94 -27.25 6.01 6.03
N SER A 95 -26.71 5.69 7.21
CA SER A 95 -27.30 6.09 8.49
C SER A 95 -27.35 7.62 8.63
N PHE A 96 -26.31 8.33 8.21
CA PHE A 96 -26.28 9.80 8.28
C PHE A 96 -27.33 10.42 7.36
N LEU A 97 -27.46 9.91 6.13
CA LEU A 97 -28.49 10.34 5.21
C LEU A 97 -29.90 10.06 5.75
N LYS A 98 -30.13 8.88 6.34
CA LYS A 98 -31.42 8.55 6.99
C LYS A 98 -31.73 9.50 8.15
N GLU A 99 -30.75 9.79 8.99
CA GLU A 99 -30.90 10.74 10.11
C GLU A 99 -31.27 12.15 9.61
N ILE A 100 -30.65 12.62 8.52
CA ILE A 100 -30.93 13.90 7.85
C ILE A 100 -32.36 13.90 7.28
N TYR A 101 -32.71 12.88 6.48
CA TYR A 101 -34.03 12.73 5.87
C TYR A 101 -35.15 12.73 6.92
N GLN A 102 -34.96 11.98 8.02
CA GLN A 102 -35.92 11.91 9.13
C GLN A 102 -35.90 13.13 10.05
N GLN A 103 -35.00 14.10 9.81
CA GLN A 103 -34.86 15.32 10.61
C GLN A 103 -34.71 15.05 12.12
N THR A 104 -34.04 13.96 12.48
CA THR A 104 -33.69 13.67 13.88
C THR A 104 -32.82 14.80 14.45
N GLU A 105 -32.72 14.92 15.77
CA GLU A 105 -31.83 15.93 16.39
C GLU A 105 -30.39 15.84 15.88
N LYS A 106 -29.87 14.61 15.71
CA LYS A 106 -28.56 14.37 15.10
C LYS A 106 -28.53 14.67 13.60
N GLY A 107 -29.64 14.47 12.90
CA GLY A 107 -29.82 14.77 11.49
C GLY A 107 -29.75 16.27 11.20
N LYS A 108 -30.44 17.09 11.99
CA LYS A 108 -30.39 18.56 11.88
C LYS A 108 -28.97 19.11 12.00
N ILE A 109 -28.18 18.57 12.93
CA ILE A 109 -26.76 18.92 13.07
C ILE A 109 -25.99 18.55 11.80
N LYS A 110 -26.22 17.34 11.26
CA LYS A 110 -25.55 16.89 10.02
C LYS A 110 -25.97 17.68 8.80
N THR A 111 -27.22 18.12 8.71
CA THR A 111 -27.68 19.04 7.65
C THR A 111 -26.85 20.33 7.68
N TYR A 112 -26.67 20.92 8.85
CA TYR A 112 -25.82 22.11 9.00
C TYR A 112 -24.34 21.81 8.65
N GLU A 113 -23.81 20.67 9.08
CA GLU A 113 -22.42 20.29 8.82
C GLU A 113 -22.15 19.96 7.34
N THR A 114 -23.09 19.32 6.64
CA THR A 114 -22.91 18.79 5.28
C THR A 114 -23.49 19.67 4.18
N GLY A 115 -24.43 20.56 4.51
CA GLY A 115 -25.23 21.31 3.54
C GLY A 115 -26.35 20.50 2.89
N ILE A 116 -26.56 19.24 3.30
CA ILE A 116 -27.56 18.35 2.70
C ILE A 116 -28.92 18.58 3.37
N SER A 117 -29.91 19.03 2.59
CA SER A 117 -31.31 19.13 3.03
C SER A 117 -31.98 17.75 3.11
N PRO A 118 -33.10 17.61 3.84
CA PRO A 118 -33.86 16.35 3.89
C PRO A 118 -34.24 15.81 2.50
N GLU A 119 -34.67 16.69 1.59
CA GLU A 119 -35.05 16.34 0.22
C GLU A 119 -33.83 15.85 -0.59
N ARG A 120 -32.67 16.49 -0.39
CA ARG A 120 -31.43 16.05 -1.05
C ARG A 120 -30.92 14.72 -0.48
N ALA A 121 -31.10 14.49 0.83
CA ALA A 121 -30.76 13.20 1.43
C ALA A 121 -31.63 12.08 0.88
N GLU A 122 -32.92 12.33 0.60
CA GLU A 122 -33.81 11.38 -0.08
C GLU A 122 -33.27 11.01 -1.47
N ILE A 123 -32.94 12.01 -2.31
CA ILE A 123 -32.34 11.79 -3.64
C ILE A 123 -31.06 10.93 -3.55
N PHE A 124 -30.17 11.24 -2.59
CA PHE A 124 -28.94 10.48 -2.42
C PHE A 124 -29.20 9.05 -1.94
N LEU A 125 -30.17 8.84 -1.07
CA LEU A 125 -30.57 7.50 -0.61
C LEU A 125 -31.17 6.67 -1.76
N GLU A 126 -32.03 7.28 -2.58
CA GLU A 126 -32.61 6.64 -3.76
C GLU A 126 -31.52 6.24 -4.77
N GLU A 127 -30.59 7.15 -5.08
CA GLU A 127 -29.47 6.86 -5.99
C GLU A 127 -28.59 5.72 -5.44
N ILE A 128 -28.25 5.74 -4.15
CA ILE A 128 -27.47 4.67 -3.52
C ILE A 128 -28.24 3.34 -3.55
N PHE A 129 -29.56 3.36 -3.36
CA PHE A 129 -30.37 2.15 -3.37
C PHE A 129 -30.48 1.55 -4.77
N LEU A 130 -30.70 2.37 -5.80
CA LEU A 130 -30.80 1.94 -7.19
C LEU A 130 -29.44 1.52 -7.77
N ASN A 131 -28.36 2.21 -7.37
CA ASN A 131 -27.02 2.06 -7.93
C ASN A 131 -25.98 1.70 -6.85
N TYR A 132 -26.29 0.77 -5.94
CA TYR A 132 -25.42 0.44 -4.80
C TYR A 132 -23.99 0.03 -5.20
N ASP A 133 -23.83 -0.65 -6.33
CA ASP A 133 -22.51 -1.04 -6.87
C ASP A 133 -21.66 0.14 -7.35
N SER A 134 -22.29 1.28 -7.63
CA SER A 134 -21.61 2.52 -7.99
C SER A 134 -20.99 3.23 -6.78
N LEU A 135 -21.37 2.85 -5.55
CA LEU A 135 -20.80 3.40 -4.32
C LEU A 135 -19.35 2.90 -4.12
N GLN A 136 -18.36 3.73 -4.50
CA GLN A 136 -16.94 3.38 -4.52
C GLN A 136 -16.29 3.36 -3.14
N ILE A 137 -16.85 2.60 -2.20
CA ILE A 137 -16.29 2.39 -0.86
C ILE A 137 -15.81 0.95 -0.77
N LYS A 138 -14.49 0.76 -0.79
CA LYS A 138 -13.87 -0.57 -0.91
C LYS A 138 -12.50 -0.59 -0.25
N THR A 139 -11.93 -1.79 -0.09
CA THR A 139 -10.55 -1.90 0.38
C THR A 139 -9.55 -1.48 -0.68
N ILE A 140 -8.36 -1.07 -0.25
CA ILE A 140 -7.25 -0.73 -1.14
C ILE A 140 -6.90 -1.87 -2.10
N ASP A 141 -6.85 -3.11 -1.60
CA ASP A 141 -6.60 -4.30 -2.42
C ASP A 141 -7.72 -4.53 -3.44
N SER A 142 -8.99 -4.36 -3.04
CA SER A 142 -10.12 -4.50 -3.97
C SER A 142 -10.13 -3.42 -5.04
N PHE A 143 -9.74 -2.19 -4.69
CA PHE A 143 -9.60 -1.11 -5.66
C PHE A 143 -8.53 -1.41 -6.70
N LEU A 144 -7.31 -1.68 -6.23
CA LEU A 144 -6.17 -1.96 -7.08
C LEU A 144 -6.38 -3.22 -7.93
N LEU A 145 -7.06 -4.23 -7.39
CA LEU A 145 -7.39 -5.43 -8.14
C LEU A 145 -8.38 -5.14 -9.27
N ASN A 146 -9.41 -4.32 -9.01
CA ASN A 146 -10.35 -3.91 -10.05
C ASN A 146 -9.65 -3.08 -11.14
N LEU A 147 -8.71 -2.22 -10.73
CA LEU A 147 -7.87 -1.47 -11.66
C LEU A 147 -6.99 -2.40 -12.50
N TYR A 148 -6.32 -3.36 -11.87
CA TYR A 148 -5.52 -4.36 -12.56
C TYR A 148 -6.34 -5.17 -13.56
N LYS A 149 -7.55 -5.63 -13.18
CA LYS A 149 -8.47 -6.31 -14.10
C LYS A 149 -8.88 -5.42 -15.27
N ALA A 150 -9.16 -4.15 -15.01
CA ALA A 150 -9.56 -3.20 -16.03
C ALA A 150 -8.45 -2.89 -17.05
N LEU A 151 -7.18 -3.03 -16.63
CA LEU A 151 -5.99 -2.85 -17.45
C LEU A 151 -5.39 -4.18 -17.95
N SER A 152 -6.05 -5.32 -17.72
CA SER A 152 -5.45 -6.64 -18.01
C SER A 152 -5.10 -6.83 -19.48
N TYR A 153 -5.87 -6.22 -20.39
CA TYR A 153 -5.58 -6.27 -21.83
C TYR A 153 -4.30 -5.48 -22.17
N GLU A 154 -4.17 -4.28 -21.62
CA GLU A 154 -3.00 -3.40 -21.80
C GLU A 154 -1.74 -4.00 -21.16
N LEU A 155 -1.91 -4.76 -20.08
CA LEU A 155 -0.86 -5.49 -19.39
C LEU A 155 -0.45 -6.82 -20.07
N ASP A 156 -1.12 -7.22 -21.17
CA ASP A 156 -0.98 -8.54 -21.81
C ASP A 156 -1.18 -9.71 -20.83
N MET A 157 -2.13 -9.54 -19.91
CA MET A 157 -2.42 -10.49 -18.85
C MET A 157 -3.75 -11.21 -19.09
N PRO A 158 -3.88 -12.49 -18.66
CA PRO A 158 -5.16 -13.18 -18.69
C PRO A 158 -6.22 -12.36 -17.94
N THR A 159 -7.43 -12.25 -18.51
CA THR A 159 -8.58 -11.54 -17.90
C THR A 159 -9.30 -12.40 -16.86
N ASP A 160 -9.26 -13.71 -17.04
CA ASP A 160 -9.85 -14.72 -16.17
C ASP A 160 -8.74 -15.34 -15.32
N PHE A 161 -8.59 -14.84 -14.09
CA PHE A 161 -7.58 -15.32 -13.15
C PHE A 161 -8.13 -15.47 -11.73
N GLN A 162 -7.60 -16.46 -11.02
CA GLN A 162 -7.85 -16.66 -9.60
C GLN A 162 -6.78 -15.97 -8.76
N ILE A 163 -7.21 -15.09 -7.86
CA ILE A 163 -6.27 -14.40 -6.96
C ILE A 163 -6.00 -15.29 -5.76
N LYS A 164 -4.72 -15.51 -5.46
CA LYS A 164 -4.26 -16.27 -4.31
C LYS A 164 -3.45 -15.36 -3.38
N THR A 165 -3.71 -15.48 -2.08
CA THR A 165 -3.01 -14.76 -1.02
C THR A 165 -1.71 -15.44 -0.59
N TYR A 166 -1.49 -16.68 -1.02
CA TYR A 166 -0.28 -17.48 -0.83
C TYR A 166 0.10 -18.13 -2.17
N ILE A 167 1.39 -18.41 -2.35
CA ILE A 167 1.86 -19.20 -3.49
C ILE A 167 1.79 -20.66 -3.08
N GLU A 168 1.06 -21.46 -3.83
CA GLU A 168 1.00 -22.91 -3.61
C GLU A 168 2.36 -23.55 -3.89
N LYS A 169 2.75 -24.50 -3.03
CA LYS A 169 3.96 -25.30 -3.20
C LYS A 169 4.08 -25.93 -4.60
N SER A 170 2.96 -26.37 -5.18
CA SER A 170 2.89 -26.94 -6.52
C SER A 170 3.34 -25.97 -7.62
N LEU A 171 3.04 -24.68 -7.48
CA LEU A 171 3.43 -23.64 -8.47
C LEU A 171 4.92 -23.33 -8.38
N ILE A 172 5.47 -23.27 -7.15
CA ILE A 172 6.91 -23.14 -6.92
C ILE A 172 7.65 -24.34 -7.50
N GLU A 173 7.13 -25.55 -7.28
CA GLU A 173 7.71 -26.76 -7.80
C GLU A 173 7.71 -26.80 -9.34
N LYS A 174 6.61 -26.39 -9.99
CA LYS A 174 6.55 -26.24 -11.45
C LYS A 174 7.62 -25.26 -11.95
N ALA A 175 7.72 -24.07 -11.35
CA ALA A 175 8.69 -23.07 -11.76
C ALA A 175 10.15 -23.53 -11.55
N LEU A 176 10.46 -24.22 -10.45
CA LEU A 176 11.77 -24.84 -10.23
C LEU A 176 12.08 -25.91 -11.28
N ASN A 177 11.12 -26.78 -11.60
CA ASN A 177 11.31 -27.80 -12.62
C ASN A 177 11.59 -27.15 -14.00
N GLU A 178 10.92 -26.04 -14.35
CA GLU A 178 11.21 -25.31 -15.59
C GLU A 178 12.62 -24.71 -15.63
N ILE A 179 13.14 -24.22 -14.48
CA ILE A 179 14.55 -23.79 -14.38
C ILE A 179 15.48 -24.98 -14.64
N PHE A 180 15.22 -26.13 -14.01
CA PHE A 180 16.04 -27.33 -14.18
C PHE A 180 15.99 -27.88 -15.61
N GLU A 181 14.83 -27.84 -16.26
CA GLU A 181 14.72 -28.19 -17.68
C GLU A 181 15.50 -27.22 -18.57
N SER A 182 15.42 -25.91 -18.30
CA SER A 182 16.18 -24.88 -19.04
C SER A 182 17.69 -25.05 -18.88
N ALA A 183 18.16 -25.59 -17.76
CA ALA A 183 19.57 -25.87 -17.53
C ALA A 183 20.12 -26.98 -18.43
N LYS A 184 19.27 -27.91 -18.91
CA LYS A 184 19.72 -28.98 -19.82
C LYS A 184 20.23 -28.45 -21.17
N THR A 185 19.74 -27.29 -21.59
CA THR A 185 20.07 -26.68 -22.88
C THR A 185 20.90 -25.40 -22.75
N THR A 186 21.13 -24.92 -21.53
CA THR A 186 21.85 -23.67 -21.25
C THR A 186 23.06 -23.97 -20.36
N GLU A 187 24.26 -24.02 -20.95
CA GLU A 187 25.49 -24.38 -20.26
C GLU A 187 25.80 -23.46 -19.07
N GLY A 188 25.59 -22.15 -19.22
CA GLY A 188 25.84 -21.19 -18.14
C GLY A 188 24.88 -21.34 -16.96
N LEU A 189 23.61 -21.68 -17.20
CA LEU A 189 22.64 -21.97 -16.15
C LEU A 189 22.96 -23.30 -15.43
N LEU A 190 23.41 -24.31 -16.17
CA LEU A 190 23.85 -25.58 -15.58
C LEU A 190 25.02 -25.36 -14.61
N LYS A 191 26.08 -24.66 -15.06
CA LYS A 191 27.23 -24.31 -14.22
C LYS A 191 26.83 -23.51 -12.98
N PHE A 192 25.90 -22.56 -13.13
CA PHE A 192 25.35 -21.82 -11.99
C PHE A 192 24.72 -22.73 -10.96
N LEU A 193 23.87 -23.67 -11.39
CA LEU A 193 23.17 -24.59 -10.49
C LEU A 193 24.13 -25.59 -9.83
N GLU A 194 25.13 -26.09 -10.55
CA GLU A 194 26.18 -26.95 -9.99
C GLU A 194 26.92 -26.22 -8.87
N ASN A 195 27.42 -25.02 -9.15
CA ASN A 195 28.10 -24.19 -8.14
C ASN A 195 27.18 -23.84 -6.96
N PHE A 196 25.90 -23.62 -7.20
CA PHE A 196 24.94 -23.36 -6.13
C PHE A 196 24.75 -24.59 -5.22
N VAL A 197 24.66 -25.78 -5.80
CA VAL A 197 24.58 -27.03 -5.02
C VAL A 197 25.84 -27.24 -4.20
N ASP A 198 27.02 -27.00 -4.77
CA ASP A 198 28.30 -27.06 -4.04
C ASP A 198 28.34 -26.05 -2.88
N HIS A 199 27.86 -24.82 -3.13
CA HIS A 199 27.73 -23.79 -2.10
C HIS A 199 26.82 -24.23 -0.95
N LEU A 200 25.69 -24.86 -1.27
CA LEU A 200 24.77 -25.40 -0.27
C LEU A 200 25.45 -26.49 0.57
N LEU A 201 26.01 -27.51 -0.09
CA LEU A 201 26.65 -28.67 0.56
C LEU A 201 27.83 -28.30 1.46
N THR A 202 28.58 -27.25 1.11
CA THR A 202 29.73 -26.77 1.89
C THR A 202 29.35 -25.95 3.12
N ASN A 203 28.21 -25.24 3.10
CA ASN A 203 27.85 -24.30 4.16
C ASN A 203 26.76 -24.79 5.12
N GLU A 204 26.07 -25.90 4.82
CA GLU A 204 24.96 -26.37 5.66
C GLU A 204 25.11 -27.84 6.09
N GLU A 205 25.44 -28.03 7.37
CA GLU A 205 25.70 -29.35 8.00
C GLU A 205 24.52 -30.34 7.93
N LYS A 206 23.28 -29.88 7.69
CA LYS A 206 22.04 -30.68 7.75
C LYS A 206 21.44 -31.07 6.39
N LEU A 207 22.09 -30.75 5.27
CA LEU A 207 21.49 -30.85 3.91
C LEU A 207 21.29 -32.26 3.34
N ARG A 208 21.54 -33.33 4.10
CA ARG A 208 21.90 -34.63 3.52
C ARG A 208 20.92 -35.28 2.53
N ILE A 209 19.64 -34.92 2.39
CA ILE A 209 18.72 -35.73 1.56
C ILE A 209 17.68 -34.96 0.71
N ASP A 210 17.33 -33.69 0.99
CA ASP A 210 16.18 -33.07 0.30
C ASP A 210 16.32 -31.57 -0.02
N ILE A 211 17.26 -31.27 -0.93
CA ILE A 211 17.53 -29.92 -1.44
C ILE A 211 16.25 -29.32 -2.06
N LYS A 212 15.51 -30.11 -2.84
CA LYS A 212 14.29 -29.65 -3.53
C LYS A 212 13.24 -29.16 -2.55
N ASN A 213 12.85 -29.96 -1.55
CA ASN A 213 11.83 -29.52 -0.60
C ASN A 213 12.30 -28.37 0.28
N LYS A 214 13.59 -28.28 0.56
CA LYS A 214 14.16 -27.12 1.25
C LYS A 214 14.03 -25.85 0.42
N LEU A 215 14.46 -25.89 -0.86
CA LEU A 215 14.33 -24.75 -1.77
C LEU A 215 12.89 -24.30 -1.90
N ILE A 216 11.93 -25.24 -2.00
CA ILE A 216 10.52 -24.88 -2.05
C ILE A 216 10.08 -24.17 -0.75
N LYS A 217 10.39 -24.72 0.43
CA LYS A 217 10.03 -24.10 1.72
C LYS A 217 10.65 -22.72 1.91
N ASP A 218 11.90 -22.55 1.49
CA ASP A 218 12.60 -21.27 1.64
C ASP A 218 12.11 -20.24 0.61
N SER A 219 11.82 -20.69 -0.61
CA SER A 219 11.14 -19.88 -1.64
C SER A 219 9.77 -19.40 -1.15
N GLU A 220 8.95 -20.30 -0.61
CA GLU A 220 7.64 -19.97 -0.06
C GLU A 220 7.74 -18.88 1.01
N LYS A 221 8.65 -19.03 1.98
CA LYS A 221 8.89 -18.02 3.02
C LYS A 221 9.33 -16.68 2.44
N ILE A 222 10.19 -16.69 1.41
CA ILE A 222 10.73 -15.48 0.80
C ILE A 222 9.65 -14.77 -0.01
N PHE A 223 8.93 -15.48 -0.86
CA PHE A 223 7.83 -14.90 -1.64
C PHE A 223 6.67 -14.41 -0.78
N GLN A 224 6.39 -15.06 0.35
CA GLN A 224 5.44 -14.52 1.32
C GLN A 224 5.93 -13.19 1.94
N LYS A 225 7.23 -13.04 2.19
CA LYS A 225 7.81 -11.79 2.70
C LYS A 225 7.85 -10.68 1.65
N ILE A 226 8.07 -11.05 0.38
CA ILE A 226 8.09 -10.14 -0.78
C ILE A 226 6.74 -9.42 -0.92
N THR A 227 5.62 -10.10 -0.64
CA THR A 227 4.27 -9.49 -0.60
C THR A 227 4.17 -8.22 0.24
N TYR A 228 5.01 -8.12 1.27
CA TYR A 228 4.87 -7.15 2.34
C TYR A 228 6.13 -6.29 2.54
N LYS A 229 7.21 -6.53 1.79
CA LYS A 229 8.48 -5.81 1.97
C LYS A 229 9.00 -5.33 0.63
N LYS A 230 8.71 -4.06 0.33
CA LYS A 230 9.24 -3.37 -0.86
C LYS A 230 10.76 -3.45 -0.96
N GLU A 231 11.51 -3.35 0.14
CA GLU A 231 12.98 -3.48 0.09
C GLU A 231 13.45 -4.83 -0.49
N LEU A 232 12.72 -5.93 -0.23
CA LEU A 232 13.02 -7.24 -0.82
C LEU A 232 12.64 -7.28 -2.30
N LEU A 233 11.52 -6.67 -2.67
CA LEU A 233 11.10 -6.48 -4.06
C LEU A 233 12.15 -5.68 -4.84
N ASP A 234 12.55 -4.52 -4.33
CA ASP A 234 13.58 -3.67 -4.92
C ASP A 234 14.90 -4.41 -5.02
N THR A 235 15.29 -5.18 -4.01
CA THR A 235 16.53 -5.99 -4.06
C THR A 235 16.48 -7.05 -5.15
N LEU A 236 15.32 -7.70 -5.36
CA LEU A 236 15.15 -8.70 -6.43
C LEU A 236 15.00 -8.06 -7.82
N GLY A 237 14.31 -6.94 -7.94
CA GLY A 237 14.15 -6.19 -9.19
C GLY A 237 15.42 -5.45 -9.61
N THR A 238 16.21 -4.94 -8.66
CA THR A 238 17.50 -4.26 -8.94
C THR A 238 18.68 -5.22 -9.07
N TYR A 239 18.51 -6.51 -8.81
CA TYR A 239 19.52 -7.53 -9.13
C TYR A 239 19.55 -7.81 -10.64
N GLN A 240 19.93 -6.76 -11.37
CA GLN A 240 20.32 -6.65 -12.77
C GLN A 240 19.81 -7.77 -13.69
N GLU A 241 18.80 -7.46 -14.52
CA GLU A 241 18.49 -8.22 -15.74
C GLU A 241 19.77 -8.55 -16.53
N ASN A 242 20.69 -7.58 -16.61
CA ASN A 242 22.01 -7.75 -17.22
C ASN A 242 22.90 -8.85 -16.58
N LYS A 243 22.77 -9.15 -15.28
CA LYS A 243 23.49 -10.27 -14.63
C LYS A 243 22.82 -11.60 -14.94
N ILE A 244 21.49 -11.61 -14.99
CA ILE A 244 20.72 -12.81 -15.32
C ILE A 244 21.00 -13.22 -16.77
N GLU A 245 20.93 -12.26 -17.71
CA GLU A 245 21.29 -12.51 -19.12
C GLU A 245 22.71 -13.07 -19.26
N LYS A 246 23.68 -12.56 -18.49
CA LYS A 246 25.05 -13.09 -18.46
C LYS A 246 25.12 -14.56 -18.01
N ILE A 247 24.25 -15.00 -17.10
CA ILE A 247 24.19 -16.42 -16.70
C ILE A 247 23.76 -17.29 -17.89
N PHE A 248 22.84 -16.79 -18.72
CA PHE A 248 22.37 -17.53 -19.91
C PHE A 248 23.38 -17.50 -21.07
N LEU A 249 24.28 -16.52 -21.13
CA LEU A 249 25.20 -16.30 -22.26
C LEU A 249 26.65 -16.76 -22.01
N ASP A 250 27.25 -16.41 -20.88
CA ASP A 250 28.64 -16.76 -20.53
C ASP A 250 28.85 -16.63 -19.00
N PHE A 251 28.57 -17.71 -18.27
CA PHE A 251 28.64 -17.70 -16.81
C PHE A 251 30.10 -17.73 -16.32
N ASN A 252 30.58 -16.60 -15.80
CA ASN A 252 31.86 -16.49 -15.11
C ASN A 252 31.67 -16.12 -13.63
N GLU A 253 31.98 -17.08 -12.75
CA GLU A 253 31.76 -16.98 -11.31
C GLU A 253 32.42 -15.73 -10.68
N LYS A 254 33.64 -15.38 -11.12
CA LYS A 254 34.38 -14.23 -10.55
C LYS A 254 33.80 -12.87 -10.93
N GLU A 255 33.01 -12.79 -12.00
CA GLU A 255 32.36 -11.55 -12.43
C GLU A 255 30.97 -11.35 -11.79
N ILE A 256 30.31 -12.45 -11.43
CA ILE A 256 28.89 -12.46 -11.04
C ILE A 256 28.73 -12.40 -9.51
N PHE A 257 29.57 -13.12 -8.76
CA PHE A 257 29.48 -13.26 -7.30
C PHE A 257 30.46 -12.34 -6.56
N LYS A 258 29.94 -11.53 -5.64
CA LYS A 258 30.71 -10.75 -4.67
C LYS A 258 30.51 -11.24 -3.24
N ASP A 259 29.38 -11.87 -2.95
CA ASP A 259 28.99 -12.41 -1.64
C ASP A 259 28.28 -13.77 -1.82
N PRO A 260 28.47 -14.77 -0.94
CA PRO A 260 27.68 -16.00 -0.90
C PRO A 260 26.15 -15.82 -1.07
N LYS A 261 25.58 -14.71 -0.59
CA LYS A 261 24.14 -14.40 -0.73
C LYS A 261 23.69 -14.21 -2.18
N ASP A 262 24.60 -13.89 -3.08
CA ASP A 262 24.30 -13.64 -4.49
C ASP A 262 23.73 -14.89 -5.18
N TYR A 263 24.13 -16.09 -4.75
CA TYR A 263 23.55 -17.36 -5.21
C TYR A 263 22.05 -17.44 -4.99
N TYR A 264 21.62 -17.16 -3.75
CA TYR A 264 20.21 -17.16 -3.39
C TYR A 264 19.45 -16.07 -4.14
N LEU A 265 20.04 -14.88 -4.25
CA LEU A 265 19.39 -13.74 -4.92
C LEU A 265 19.16 -13.99 -6.41
N ILE A 266 20.15 -14.58 -7.10
CA ILE A 266 20.02 -15.01 -8.49
C ILE A 266 18.93 -16.07 -8.63
N LEU A 267 18.98 -17.12 -7.81
CA LEU A 267 18.01 -18.21 -7.89
C LEU A 267 16.58 -17.69 -7.67
N TYR A 268 16.36 -16.85 -6.66
CA TYR A 268 15.04 -16.30 -6.38
C TYR A 268 14.56 -15.35 -7.48
N THR A 269 15.47 -14.65 -8.17
CA THR A 269 15.09 -13.81 -9.31
C THR A 269 14.70 -14.65 -10.52
N LEU A 270 15.46 -15.72 -10.84
CA LEU A 270 15.09 -16.70 -11.87
C LEU A 270 13.74 -17.35 -11.55
N LEU A 271 13.55 -17.73 -10.28
CA LEU A 271 12.32 -18.35 -9.82
C LEU A 271 11.13 -17.39 -9.86
N LYS A 272 11.31 -16.11 -9.54
CA LYS A 272 10.28 -15.08 -9.69
C LYS A 272 9.81 -15.00 -11.15
N LYS A 273 10.75 -14.89 -12.10
CA LYS A 273 10.44 -14.82 -13.54
C LYS A 273 9.69 -16.08 -14.02
N LYS A 274 10.14 -17.27 -13.61
CA LYS A 274 9.43 -18.52 -13.95
C LYS A 274 8.07 -18.65 -13.26
N LEU A 275 7.94 -18.16 -12.04
CA LEU A 275 6.65 -18.12 -11.36
C LEU A 275 5.65 -17.22 -12.09
N GLU A 276 6.07 -16.06 -12.60
CA GLU A 276 5.22 -15.18 -13.41
C GLU A 276 4.71 -15.88 -14.68
N GLU A 277 5.58 -16.60 -15.39
CA GLU A 277 5.20 -17.43 -16.54
C GLU A 277 4.19 -18.53 -16.16
N VAL A 278 4.43 -19.24 -15.05
CA VAL A 278 3.55 -20.29 -14.53
C VAL A 278 2.19 -19.71 -14.09
N PHE A 279 2.19 -18.56 -13.42
CA PHE A 279 0.99 -17.85 -12.99
C PHE A 279 0.09 -17.49 -14.16
N SER A 280 0.67 -16.95 -15.23
CA SER A 280 -0.06 -16.63 -16.47
C SER A 280 -0.69 -17.89 -17.08
N ARG A 281 0.07 -18.98 -17.20
CA ARG A 281 -0.40 -20.26 -17.77
C ARG A 281 -1.51 -20.92 -16.96
N GLU A 282 -1.37 -20.91 -15.64
CA GLU A 282 -2.33 -21.51 -14.70
C GLU A 282 -3.50 -20.58 -14.38
N LYS A 283 -3.54 -19.37 -14.98
CA LYS A 283 -4.56 -18.35 -14.71
C LYS A 283 -4.69 -18.04 -13.21
N THR A 284 -3.56 -17.89 -12.53
CA THR A 284 -3.51 -17.55 -11.10
C THR A 284 -2.70 -16.29 -10.90
N LEU A 285 -3.13 -15.39 -10.01
CA LEU A 285 -2.37 -14.22 -9.63
C LEU A 285 -2.06 -14.24 -8.14
N PHE A 286 -0.81 -14.00 -7.81
CA PHE A 286 -0.38 -13.86 -6.43
C PHE A 286 -0.42 -12.40 -5.98
N ILE A 287 -1.01 -12.14 -4.80
CA ILE A 287 -1.26 -10.77 -4.33
C ILE A 287 -0.01 -9.89 -4.22
N GLY A 288 1.15 -10.47 -3.95
CA GLY A 288 2.40 -9.73 -3.86
C GLY A 288 2.97 -9.28 -5.20
N ILE A 289 2.70 -10.02 -6.29
CA ILE A 289 3.36 -9.81 -7.59
C ILE A 289 2.56 -8.88 -8.48
N TRP A 290 1.23 -9.04 -8.56
CA TRP A 290 0.45 -8.19 -9.46
C TRP A 290 0.42 -6.72 -9.02
N LYS A 291 0.54 -6.45 -7.71
CA LYS A 291 0.68 -5.08 -7.18
C LYS A 291 1.95 -4.41 -7.70
N GLU A 292 3.05 -5.17 -7.75
CA GLU A 292 4.33 -4.70 -8.29
C GLU A 292 4.19 -4.46 -9.80
N ILE A 293 3.63 -5.41 -10.55
CA ILE A 293 3.38 -5.26 -11.99
C ILE A 293 2.56 -4.00 -12.25
N LEU A 294 1.47 -3.79 -11.49
CA LEU A 294 0.64 -2.61 -11.61
C LEU A 294 1.43 -1.33 -11.32
N SER A 295 2.15 -1.28 -10.20
CA SER A 295 2.97 -0.11 -9.82
C SER A 295 4.02 0.23 -10.87
N GLN A 296 4.76 -0.78 -11.35
CA GLN A 296 5.75 -0.62 -12.42
C GLN A 296 5.10 -0.10 -13.69
N TYR A 297 4.00 -0.71 -14.12
CA TYR A 297 3.32 -0.33 -15.35
C TYR A 297 2.80 1.11 -15.30
N LEU A 298 2.14 1.50 -14.19
CA LEU A 298 1.66 2.87 -13.99
C LEU A 298 2.80 3.89 -13.91
N THR A 299 3.97 3.49 -13.44
CA THR A 299 5.16 4.34 -13.37
C THR A 299 5.84 4.50 -14.73
N PHE A 300 5.99 3.42 -15.49
CA PHE A 300 6.73 3.41 -16.77
C PHE A 300 5.89 3.85 -17.95
N PHE A 301 4.57 3.67 -17.90
CA PHE A 301 3.65 3.99 -18.98
C PHE A 301 2.54 4.94 -18.51
N PRO A 302 2.87 6.21 -18.19
CA PRO A 302 1.89 7.19 -17.72
C PRO A 302 0.80 7.50 -18.77
N GLU A 303 1.00 7.18 -20.05
CA GLU A 303 -0.01 7.24 -21.10
C GLU A 303 -1.23 6.33 -20.86
N PHE A 304 -1.14 5.36 -19.94
CA PHE A 304 -2.27 4.54 -19.52
C PHE A 304 -3.13 5.14 -18.42
N ILE A 305 -2.66 6.21 -17.76
CA ILE A 305 -3.44 6.95 -16.77
C ILE A 305 -4.79 7.42 -17.34
N PRO A 306 -4.89 7.97 -18.57
CA PRO A 306 -6.16 8.19 -19.25
C PRO A 306 -7.10 6.98 -19.29
N TRP A 307 -6.59 5.77 -19.52
CA TRP A 307 -7.40 4.55 -19.56
C TRP A 307 -7.98 4.19 -18.19
N ILE A 308 -7.25 4.50 -17.11
CA ILE A 308 -7.78 4.39 -15.75
C ILE A 308 -9.06 5.24 -15.62
N TYR A 309 -9.06 6.47 -16.11
CA TYR A 309 -10.24 7.34 -16.05
C TYR A 309 -11.37 6.90 -16.97
N VAL A 310 -11.06 6.31 -18.13
CA VAL A 310 -12.07 5.68 -18.99
C VAL A 310 -12.81 4.57 -18.22
N LYS A 311 -12.08 3.79 -17.40
CA LYS A 311 -12.64 2.63 -16.68
C LYS A 311 -13.26 2.99 -15.33
N LEU A 312 -12.62 3.86 -14.55
CA LEU A 312 -13.05 4.27 -13.21
C LEU A 312 -14.02 5.46 -13.24
N GLY A 313 -14.05 6.22 -14.33
CA GLY A 313 -14.66 7.53 -14.38
C GLY A 313 -13.75 8.63 -13.83
N LYS A 314 -14.17 9.88 -14.02
CA LYS A 314 -13.49 11.06 -13.47
C LYS A 314 -13.72 11.11 -11.97
N LEU A 315 -12.64 10.98 -11.20
CA LEU A 315 -12.70 11.09 -9.74
C LEU A 315 -12.72 12.56 -9.33
N GLU A 316 -13.70 12.91 -8.52
CA GLU A 316 -13.90 14.23 -7.91
C GLU A 316 -13.41 14.25 -6.46
N GLY A 317 -13.11 13.08 -5.89
CA GLY A 317 -12.39 13.01 -4.63
C GLY A 317 -11.90 11.61 -4.28
N ILE A 318 -10.86 11.55 -3.45
CA ILE A 318 -10.33 10.33 -2.85
C ILE A 318 -10.32 10.49 -1.32
N ILE A 319 -10.87 9.51 -0.62
CA ILE A 319 -10.86 9.42 0.84
C ILE A 319 -10.12 8.16 1.26
N ILE A 320 -9.18 8.25 2.19
CA ILE A 320 -8.43 7.08 2.68
C ILE A 320 -8.52 6.99 4.21
N ASP A 321 -9.06 5.89 4.72
CA ASP A 321 -9.07 5.55 6.14
C ASP A 321 -7.86 4.67 6.51
N GLU A 322 -7.42 4.76 7.76
CA GLU A 322 -6.27 4.03 8.32
C GLU A 322 -5.00 4.16 7.45
N PHE A 323 -4.69 5.37 6.99
CA PHE A 323 -3.60 5.64 6.05
C PHE A 323 -2.24 5.10 6.52
N GLN A 324 -2.01 5.04 7.83
CA GLN A 324 -0.76 4.53 8.43
C GLN A 324 -0.46 3.05 8.15
N ASP A 325 -1.47 2.28 7.69
CA ASP A 325 -1.35 0.86 7.39
C ASP A 325 -1.25 0.60 5.87
N THR A 326 -1.19 1.65 5.06
CA THR A 326 -0.97 1.56 3.61
C THR A 326 0.45 1.07 3.32
N ASP A 327 0.59 0.09 2.43
CA ASP A 327 1.92 -0.38 1.99
C ASP A 327 2.49 0.49 0.85
N ARG A 328 3.81 0.51 0.70
CA ARG A 328 4.47 1.38 -0.31
C ARG A 328 4.07 1.06 -1.75
N VAL A 329 3.89 -0.22 -2.08
CA VAL A 329 3.54 -0.64 -3.45
C VAL A 329 2.11 -0.23 -3.77
N GLN A 330 1.19 -0.40 -2.80
CA GLN A 330 -0.17 0.11 -2.88
C GLN A 330 -0.20 1.63 -3.09
N TRP A 331 0.57 2.37 -2.30
CA TRP A 331 0.63 3.82 -2.41
C TRP A 331 1.16 4.27 -3.78
N GLU A 332 2.23 3.66 -4.27
CA GLU A 332 2.80 3.97 -5.57
C GLU A 332 1.83 3.69 -6.72
N ALA A 333 1.03 2.63 -6.64
CA ALA A 333 -0.01 2.35 -7.62
C ALA A 333 -1.16 3.37 -7.60
N ILE A 334 -1.43 4.02 -6.47
CA ILE A 334 -2.53 5.00 -6.32
C ILE A 334 -2.05 6.43 -6.54
N LEU A 335 -0.76 6.71 -6.30
CA LEU A 335 -0.18 8.05 -6.35
C LEU A 335 -0.46 8.79 -7.67
N PRO A 336 -0.34 8.19 -8.86
CA PRO A 336 -0.70 8.87 -10.12
C PRO A 336 -2.16 9.32 -10.17
N ILE A 337 -3.08 8.53 -9.58
CA ILE A 337 -4.50 8.86 -9.52
C ILE A 337 -4.73 10.04 -8.57
N VAL A 338 -4.01 10.07 -7.44
CA VAL A 338 -4.05 11.18 -6.48
C VAL A 338 -3.48 12.46 -7.09
N GLU A 339 -2.37 12.37 -7.82
CA GLU A 339 -1.76 13.50 -8.53
C GLU A 339 -2.74 14.16 -9.51
N ASP A 340 -3.44 13.37 -10.31
CA ASP A 340 -4.46 13.88 -11.23
C ASP A 340 -5.61 14.56 -10.52
N VAL A 341 -6.20 13.92 -9.50
CA VAL A 341 -7.31 14.49 -8.71
C VAL A 341 -6.91 15.85 -8.14
N LEU A 342 -5.72 15.95 -7.56
CA LEU A 342 -5.21 17.20 -7.00
C LEU A 342 -4.88 18.23 -8.08
N SER A 343 -4.34 17.82 -9.23
CA SER A 343 -4.06 18.73 -10.35
C SER A 343 -5.32 19.40 -10.91
N ARG A 344 -6.47 18.70 -10.82
CA ARG A 344 -7.80 19.22 -11.19
C ARG A 344 -8.49 20.01 -10.08
N ASN A 345 -7.76 20.33 -9.01
CA ASN A 345 -8.24 21.08 -7.86
C ASN A 345 -9.44 20.38 -7.17
N LYS A 346 -9.40 19.04 -7.13
CA LYS A 346 -10.40 18.17 -6.49
C LYS A 346 -9.88 17.61 -5.17
N PHE A 347 -10.65 16.77 -4.49
CA PHE A 347 -10.45 16.49 -3.07
C PHE A 347 -9.59 15.27 -2.77
N PHE A 348 -8.70 15.38 -1.79
CA PHE A 348 -8.03 14.28 -1.13
C PHE A 348 -8.19 14.40 0.39
N ILE A 349 -8.76 13.38 1.03
CA ILE A 349 -8.94 13.36 2.47
C ILE A 349 -8.37 12.07 3.03
N CYS A 350 -7.60 12.13 4.10
CA CYS A 350 -7.16 10.91 4.77
C CYS A 350 -7.24 11.02 6.29
N ALA A 351 -7.47 9.89 6.95
CA ALA A 351 -7.30 9.76 8.40
C ALA A 351 -6.08 8.90 8.72
N CYS A 352 -5.32 9.32 9.73
CA CYS A 352 -4.10 8.65 10.14
C CYS A 352 -3.93 8.71 11.66
N ASP A 353 -3.49 7.59 12.23
CA ASP A 353 -2.96 7.52 13.60
C ASP A 353 -1.63 6.77 13.59
N PRO A 354 -0.50 7.49 13.50
CA PRO A 354 0.81 6.85 13.50
C PRO A 354 1.07 6.00 14.75
N LYS A 355 0.38 6.28 15.88
CA LYS A 355 0.50 5.49 17.11
C LYS A 355 -0.19 4.13 17.02
N GLN A 356 -1.05 3.94 16.02
CA GLN A 356 -1.78 2.69 15.75
C GLN A 356 -1.21 1.90 14.56
N SER A 357 -0.09 2.34 13.98
CA SER A 357 0.58 1.61 12.89
C SER A 357 1.22 0.32 13.43
N ILE A 358 0.45 -0.77 13.39
CA ILE A 358 0.86 -2.10 13.89
C ILE A 358 1.04 -3.13 12.77
N PHE A 359 0.78 -2.74 11.51
CA PHE A 359 0.88 -3.61 10.33
C PHE A 359 2.21 -3.48 9.57
N GLN A 360 3.27 -2.92 10.18
CA GLN A 360 4.59 -2.79 9.54
C GLN A 360 5.20 -4.12 9.08
N TRP A 361 4.93 -5.21 9.80
CA TRP A 361 5.35 -6.57 9.39
C TRP A 361 4.63 -7.07 8.13
N LYS A 362 3.47 -6.47 7.79
CA LYS A 362 2.74 -6.62 6.53
C LYS A 362 3.01 -5.48 5.53
N GLY A 363 4.03 -4.64 5.78
CA GLY A 363 4.43 -3.60 4.85
C GLY A 363 3.76 -2.25 5.03
N GLY A 364 2.84 -2.10 5.99
CA GLY A 364 2.25 -0.81 6.33
C GLY A 364 3.35 0.19 6.70
N ASP A 365 3.35 1.36 6.08
CA ASP A 365 4.40 2.35 6.26
C ASP A 365 3.83 3.73 6.62
N PRO A 366 3.90 4.14 7.91
CA PRO A 366 3.37 5.43 8.35
C PRO A 366 4.17 6.63 7.81
N PHE A 367 5.38 6.43 7.28
CA PHE A 367 6.21 7.51 6.72
C PHE A 367 5.70 7.99 5.36
N ILE A 368 4.90 7.18 4.65
CA ILE A 368 4.26 7.57 3.38
C ILE A 368 3.50 8.89 3.53
N LEU A 369 2.83 9.12 4.66
CA LEU A 369 2.05 10.35 4.87
C LEU A 369 2.97 11.58 4.92
N ALA A 370 4.13 11.46 5.55
CA ALA A 370 5.10 12.55 5.61
C ALA A 370 5.68 12.86 4.22
N GLU A 371 5.97 11.82 3.43
CA GLU A 371 6.42 11.94 2.04
C GLU A 371 5.34 12.61 1.16
N PHE A 372 4.07 12.22 1.32
CA PHE A 372 2.92 12.85 0.66
C PHE A 372 2.83 14.34 1.00
N MET A 373 2.86 14.70 2.29
CA MET A 373 2.80 16.10 2.73
C MET A 373 3.95 16.93 2.17
N GLN A 374 5.15 16.34 2.08
CA GLN A 374 6.30 17.02 1.47
C GLN A 374 6.10 17.21 -0.04
N LYS A 375 5.67 16.16 -0.75
CA LYS A 375 5.46 16.16 -2.20
C LYS A 375 4.39 17.18 -2.63
N PHE A 376 3.30 17.27 -1.89
CA PHE A 376 2.18 18.18 -2.17
C PHE A 376 2.24 19.47 -1.35
N SER A 377 3.41 19.85 -0.82
CA SER A 377 3.59 21.05 0.01
C SER A 377 3.25 22.37 -0.70
N SER A 378 3.17 22.38 -2.04
CA SER A 378 2.70 23.52 -2.82
C SER A 378 1.17 23.68 -2.83
N TYR A 379 0.42 22.66 -2.41
CA TYR A 379 -1.03 22.70 -2.28
C TYR A 379 -1.42 23.12 -0.86
N PRO A 380 -2.58 23.78 -0.66
CA PRO A 380 -3.10 24.04 0.67
C PRO A 380 -3.46 22.71 1.36
N ILE A 381 -2.70 22.36 2.40
CA ILE A 381 -2.92 21.18 3.22
C ILE A 381 -3.48 21.60 4.58
N LYS A 382 -4.69 21.15 4.88
CA LYS A 382 -5.28 21.29 6.21
C LYS A 382 -5.02 20.05 7.02
N VAL A 383 -4.44 20.21 8.21
CA VAL A 383 -4.30 19.12 9.16
C VAL A 383 -5.15 19.38 10.39
N GLU A 384 -6.10 18.48 10.66
CA GLU A 384 -7.00 18.55 11.80
C GLU A 384 -6.62 17.51 12.85
N VAL A 385 -6.36 17.96 14.08
CA VAL A 385 -6.01 17.08 15.20
C VAL A 385 -7.27 16.71 15.98
N LEU A 386 -7.68 15.44 15.93
CA LEU A 386 -8.83 14.93 16.69
C LEU A 386 -8.37 14.39 18.05
N GLY A 387 -8.42 15.24 19.08
CA GLY A 387 -7.93 14.95 20.43
C GLY A 387 -8.96 14.39 21.42
N LYS A 388 -10.27 14.56 21.16
CA LYS A 388 -11.32 14.09 22.07
C LYS A 388 -11.63 12.63 21.84
N ASN A 389 -11.64 11.80 22.89
CA ASN A 389 -12.05 10.40 22.81
C ASN A 389 -13.56 10.28 23.11
N TYR A 390 -14.29 9.60 22.22
CA TYR A 390 -15.74 9.38 22.33
C TYR A 390 -16.09 7.91 22.64
N ARG A 391 -15.10 7.02 22.67
CA ARG A 391 -15.29 5.56 22.75
C ARG A 391 -15.13 5.03 24.18
N SER A 392 -14.24 5.62 24.95
CA SER A 392 -13.76 5.09 26.22
C SER A 392 -14.13 5.99 27.38
N ALA A 393 -14.36 5.38 28.54
CA ALA A 393 -14.57 6.09 29.79
C ALA A 393 -13.35 6.96 30.15
N PHE A 394 -13.62 8.05 30.88
CA PHE A 394 -12.61 9.04 31.24
C PHE A 394 -11.41 8.42 31.97
N GLU A 395 -11.64 7.46 32.85
CA GLU A 395 -10.63 6.77 33.65
C GLU A 395 -9.63 6.03 32.76
N ILE A 396 -10.11 5.34 31.71
CA ILE A 396 -9.28 4.61 30.75
C ILE A 396 -8.42 5.58 29.93
N VAL A 397 -9.02 6.69 29.50
CA VAL A 397 -8.32 7.74 28.74
C VAL A 397 -7.25 8.39 29.62
N LYS A 398 -7.59 8.73 30.86
CA LYS A 398 -6.68 9.32 31.84
C LYS A 398 -5.50 8.39 32.14
N PHE A 399 -5.77 7.11 32.39
CA PHE A 399 -4.72 6.11 32.61
C PHE A 399 -3.75 6.04 31.44
N ASN A 400 -4.26 5.88 30.20
CA ASN A 400 -3.41 5.82 29.00
C ASN A 400 -2.55 7.08 28.84
N ASN A 401 -3.16 8.25 29.01
CA ASN A 401 -2.44 9.52 28.88
C ASN A 401 -1.34 9.67 29.95
N LEU A 402 -1.60 9.27 31.19
CA LEU A 402 -0.59 9.27 32.26
C LEU A 402 0.54 8.28 31.97
N PHE A 403 0.19 7.06 31.55
CA PHE A 403 1.15 6.01 31.21
C PHE A 403 2.12 6.45 30.09
N PHE A 404 1.60 6.90 28.95
CA PHE A 404 2.45 7.35 27.83
C PHE A 404 3.21 8.65 28.14
N SER A 405 2.65 9.54 28.96
CA SER A 405 3.37 10.73 29.44
C SER A 405 4.55 10.36 30.33
N TYR A 406 4.38 9.37 31.21
CA TYR A 406 5.45 8.84 32.05
C TYR A 406 6.55 8.16 31.23
N ILE A 407 6.20 7.27 30.29
CA ILE A 407 7.17 6.61 29.40
C ILE A 407 7.95 7.64 28.56
N ASN A 408 7.28 8.66 28.01
CA ASN A 408 7.95 9.67 27.20
C ASN A 408 8.99 10.49 28.00
N LYS A 409 8.78 10.67 29.30
CA LYS A 409 9.74 11.36 30.18
C LYS A 409 10.84 10.43 30.69
N ASN A 410 10.56 9.14 30.86
CA ASN A 410 11.50 8.16 31.40
C ASN A 410 12.24 7.40 30.28
N LEU A 411 13.31 8.03 29.76
CA LEU A 411 14.14 7.47 28.68
C LEU A 411 14.75 6.10 29.02
N LYS A 412 15.05 5.85 30.31
CA LYS A 412 15.60 4.56 30.76
C LYS A 412 14.57 3.46 30.61
N LEU A 413 13.36 3.66 31.14
CA LEU A 413 12.26 2.71 31.00
C LEU A 413 11.88 2.51 29.54
N LYS A 414 11.87 3.58 28.73
CA LYS A 414 11.64 3.48 27.29
C LYS A 414 12.68 2.59 26.60
N LYS A 415 13.95 2.66 27.02
CA LYS A 415 15.03 1.80 26.50
C LYS A 415 14.87 0.35 26.96
N GLU A 416 14.58 0.13 28.24
CA GLU A 416 14.34 -1.21 28.82
C GLU A 416 13.15 -1.90 28.13
N LEU A 417 12.01 -1.22 27.98
CA LEU A 417 10.84 -1.75 27.25
C LEU A 417 11.12 -2.04 25.78
N LEU A 418 11.92 -1.20 25.11
CA LEU A 418 12.32 -1.44 23.72
C LEU A 418 13.26 -2.64 23.62
N GLU A 419 14.18 -2.82 24.56
CA GLU A 419 15.09 -3.97 24.61
C GLU A 419 14.29 -5.27 24.84
N GLU A 420 13.33 -5.25 25.76
CA GLU A 420 12.46 -6.40 26.04
C GLU A 420 11.55 -6.75 24.84
N LEU A 421 11.00 -5.77 24.13
CA LEU A 421 10.19 -6.01 22.92
C LEU A 421 10.99 -6.46 21.69
N ILE A 422 12.28 -6.14 21.61
CA ILE A 422 13.15 -6.49 20.47
C ILE A 422 13.85 -7.84 20.70
N PHE A 423 14.19 -8.16 21.95
CA PHE A 423 15.03 -9.32 22.30
C PHE A 423 14.35 -10.35 23.21
N GLY A 424 13.19 -10.05 23.78
CA GLY A 424 12.30 -11.01 24.44
C GLY A 424 11.27 -11.56 23.47
#